data_AF-A0A4S8KLM2-F1
#
_entry.id   AF-A0A4S8KLM2-F1
#
_cell.length_a   1.000
_cell.length_b   1.000
_cell.length_c   1.000
_cell.angle_alpha   90.00
_cell.angle_beta   90.00
_cell.angle_gamma   90.00
#
_symmetry.space_group_name_H-M   'P 1'
#
loop_
_entity.id
_entity.type
_entity.pdbx_description
1 polymer ?
#
loop_
_entity_poly.entity_id
_entity_poly.type
_entity_poly.pdbx_seq_one_letter_code
_entity_poly.pdbx_strand_id
1 'polypeptide(L)'
;AGAIILRMSYGYEVQEGPDPLVDLANRATEQASQALVPGRFLVNFVPALLHIPEWFPGAGFKKIAKEWGASLNDTVERPYKFVRDQIVTGTAEVSFVSKLVEGKQPDDEEEFAVKWAAQSFYAGGAVYGFFKMMVLYPEVQAKAQAEIDRVVGPNRLPTIADIDQLPYVNA
;
A
#
# COMPACT_ATOMS: atom_id res chain seq x y z
N ALA A 1 10.40 5.63 4.87
CA ALA A 1 10.28 4.56 3.87
C ALA A 1 9.70 5.09 2.56
N GLY A 2 8.59 5.85 2.59
CA GLY A 2 7.93 6.39 1.38
C GLY A 2 8.86 7.09 0.38
N ALA A 3 9.77 7.96 0.82
CA ALA A 3 10.72 8.62 -0.09
C ALA A 3 11.66 7.67 -0.84
N ILE A 4 12.12 6.58 -0.20
CA ILE A 4 12.97 5.58 -0.87
C ILE A 4 12.15 4.82 -1.90
N ILE A 5 10.91 4.44 -1.54
CA ILE A 5 9.99 3.72 -2.43
C ILE A 5 9.70 4.55 -3.66
N LEU A 6 9.25 5.80 -3.48
CA LEU A 6 8.92 6.73 -4.56
C LEU A 6 10.12 6.98 -5.49
N ARG A 7 11.33 7.08 -4.93
CA ARG A 7 12.56 7.20 -5.72
C ARG A 7 12.87 5.93 -6.51
N MET A 8 12.75 4.74 -5.91
CA MET A 8 13.02 3.47 -6.59
C MET A 8 11.97 3.15 -7.66
N SER A 9 10.69 3.36 -7.37
CA SER A 9 9.58 3.01 -8.26
C SER A 9 9.41 4.02 -9.39
N TYR A 10 9.51 5.32 -9.09
CA TYR A 10 9.17 6.40 -10.02
C TYR A 10 10.29 7.41 -10.26
N GLY A 11 11.47 7.27 -9.63
CA GLY A 11 12.52 8.28 -9.74
C GLY A 11 12.13 9.61 -9.09
N TYR A 12 11.13 9.58 -8.21
CA TYR A 12 10.55 10.76 -7.60
C TYR A 12 11.30 11.15 -6.33
N GLU A 13 11.75 12.40 -6.27
CA GLU A 13 12.35 12.99 -5.08
C GLU A 13 11.27 13.70 -4.25
N VAL A 14 11.08 13.22 -3.02
CA VAL A 14 10.07 13.76 -2.09
C VAL A 14 10.47 15.15 -1.62
N GLN A 15 9.50 16.05 -1.62
CA GLN A 15 9.70 17.45 -1.23
C GLN A 15 9.84 17.60 0.28
N GLU A 16 10.57 18.64 0.72
CA GLU A 16 10.55 19.03 2.13
C GLU A 16 9.19 19.63 2.50
N GLY A 17 8.44 18.97 3.38
CA GLY A 17 7.11 19.40 3.81
C GLY A 17 5.99 18.53 3.23
N PRO A 18 4.77 19.07 3.06
CA PRO A 18 3.65 18.34 2.47
C PRO A 18 3.96 17.94 1.02
N ASP A 19 3.96 16.63 0.77
CA ASP A 19 4.26 16.06 -0.54
C ASP A 19 3.00 15.40 -1.11
N PRO A 20 2.56 15.78 -2.32
CA PRO A 20 1.28 15.35 -2.86
C PRO A 20 1.21 13.83 -3.12
N LEU A 21 2.33 13.18 -3.43
CA LEU A 21 2.35 11.73 -3.67
C LEU A 21 2.40 10.95 -2.36
N VAL A 22 3.12 11.48 -1.35
CA VAL A 22 3.13 10.90 0.00
C VAL A 22 1.75 11.04 0.66
N ASP A 23 1.14 12.22 0.59
CA ASP A 23 -0.19 12.47 1.16
C ASP A 23 -1.27 11.60 0.50
N LEU A 24 -1.19 11.45 -0.83
CA LEU A 24 -2.06 10.56 -1.58
C LEU A 24 -1.90 9.10 -1.13
N ALA A 25 -0.67 8.61 -1.00
CA ALA A 25 -0.40 7.25 -0.56
C ALA A 25 -0.89 7.00 0.88
N ASN A 26 -0.65 7.93 1.79
CA ASN A 26 -1.13 7.86 3.17
C ASN A 26 -2.67 7.84 3.22
N ARG A 27 -3.33 8.73 2.47
CA ARG A 27 -4.80 8.77 2.39
C ARG A 27 -5.38 7.47 1.83
N ALA A 28 -4.80 6.93 0.76
CA ALA A 28 -5.27 5.69 0.16
C ALA A 28 -5.05 4.48 1.09
N THR A 29 -3.94 4.47 1.84
CA THR A 29 -3.66 3.43 2.84
C THR A 29 -4.68 3.48 3.98
N GLU A 30 -5.01 4.66 4.48
CA GLU A 30 -6.05 4.81 5.52
C GLU A 30 -7.42 4.37 5.00
N GLN A 31 -7.80 4.78 3.79
CA GLN A 31 -9.06 4.35 3.16
C GLN A 31 -9.12 2.83 3.00
N ALA A 32 -8.04 2.20 2.52
CA ALA A 32 -7.95 0.75 2.39
C ALA A 32 -8.06 0.04 3.74
N SER A 33 -7.37 0.55 4.77
CA SER A 33 -7.46 0.04 6.15
C SER A 33 -8.91 0.06 6.64
N GLN A 34 -9.60 1.20 6.49
CA GLN A 34 -11.01 1.33 6.89
C GLN A 34 -11.93 0.41 6.06
N ALA A 35 -11.66 0.20 4.77
CA ALA A 35 -12.47 -0.67 3.91
C ALA A 35 -12.44 -2.14 4.36
N LEU A 36 -11.35 -2.56 5.00
CA LEU A 36 -11.12 -3.92 5.47
C LEU A 36 -11.58 -4.16 6.92
N VAL A 37 -11.99 -3.12 7.66
CA VAL A 37 -12.49 -3.26 9.03
C VAL A 37 -13.75 -4.15 9.06
N PRO A 38 -13.73 -5.29 9.79
CA PRO A 38 -14.89 -6.16 9.91
C PRO A 38 -16.12 -5.40 10.42
N GLY A 39 -17.27 -5.64 9.79
CA GLY A 39 -18.55 -5.01 10.16
C GLY A 39 -18.73 -3.56 9.71
N ARG A 40 -17.70 -2.87 9.20
CA ARG A 40 -17.84 -1.47 8.74
C ARG A 40 -18.76 -1.34 7.52
N PHE A 41 -18.61 -2.24 6.57
CA PHE A 41 -19.41 -2.26 5.35
C PHE A 41 -20.10 -3.61 5.19
N LEU A 42 -21.43 -3.65 5.39
CA LEU A 42 -22.22 -4.87 5.26
C LEU A 42 -22.12 -5.51 3.87
N VAL A 43 -21.86 -4.71 2.83
CA VAL A 43 -21.69 -5.20 1.45
C VAL A 43 -20.51 -6.18 1.32
N ASN A 44 -19.51 -6.11 2.21
CA ASN A 44 -18.40 -7.06 2.24
C ASN A 44 -18.84 -8.49 2.65
N PHE A 45 -19.99 -8.60 3.33
CA PHE A 45 -20.52 -9.88 3.85
C PHE A 45 -21.80 -10.32 3.13
N VAL A 46 -22.56 -9.37 2.58
CA VAL A 46 -23.84 -9.61 1.92
C VAL A 46 -23.76 -9.08 0.47
N PRO A 47 -23.39 -9.94 -0.51
CA PRO A 47 -23.20 -9.53 -1.90
C PRO A 47 -24.42 -8.89 -2.54
N ALA A 48 -25.64 -9.26 -2.11
CA ALA A 48 -26.88 -8.68 -2.62
C ALA A 48 -26.95 -7.15 -2.46
N LEU A 49 -26.25 -6.59 -1.46
CA LEU A 49 -26.19 -5.14 -1.23
C LEU A 49 -25.49 -4.39 -2.38
N LEU A 50 -24.65 -5.05 -3.20
CA LEU A 50 -24.04 -4.43 -4.38
C LEU A 50 -25.07 -3.90 -5.37
N HIS A 51 -26.23 -4.53 -5.46
CA HIS A 51 -27.25 -4.24 -6.48
C HIS A 51 -28.28 -3.20 -6.05
N ILE A 52 -28.27 -2.74 -4.79
CA ILE A 52 -29.25 -1.74 -4.34
C ILE A 52 -28.99 -0.39 -5.03
N PRO A 53 -30.01 0.36 -5.46
CA PRO A 53 -29.82 1.68 -6.07
C PRO A 53 -29.11 2.67 -5.13
N GLU A 54 -28.35 3.63 -5.69
CA GLU A 54 -27.61 4.63 -4.89
C GLU A 54 -28.51 5.51 -4.01
N TRP A 55 -29.78 5.72 -4.42
CA TRP A 55 -30.74 6.51 -3.65
C TRP A 55 -31.31 5.75 -2.43
N PHE A 56 -31.12 4.43 -2.35
CA PHE A 56 -31.75 3.59 -1.33
C PHE A 56 -31.14 3.85 0.07
N PRO A 57 -31.95 3.90 1.14
CA PRO A 57 -31.45 4.07 2.50
C PRO A 57 -30.41 2.99 2.86
N GLY A 58 -29.21 3.41 3.25
CA GLY A 58 -28.09 2.49 3.54
C GLY A 58 -27.14 2.24 2.36
N ALA A 59 -27.43 2.74 1.15
CA ALA A 59 -26.55 2.65 -0.02
C ALA A 59 -25.39 3.66 -0.03
N GLY A 60 -25.19 4.42 1.06
CA GLY A 60 -24.14 5.45 1.18
C GLY A 60 -22.71 4.92 0.98
N PHE A 61 -22.49 3.62 1.18
CA PHE A 61 -21.21 2.97 0.90
C PHE A 61 -20.81 3.07 -0.58
N LYS A 62 -21.76 3.21 -1.53
CA LYS A 62 -21.44 3.35 -2.95
C LYS A 62 -20.70 4.65 -3.26
N LYS A 63 -21.11 5.74 -2.61
CA LYS A 63 -20.42 7.03 -2.72
C LYS A 63 -18.99 6.93 -2.16
N ILE A 64 -18.86 6.31 -0.97
CA ILE A 64 -17.56 6.07 -0.34
C ILE A 64 -16.67 5.21 -1.24
N ALA A 65 -17.19 4.11 -1.78
CA ALA A 65 -16.46 3.22 -2.67
C ALA A 65 -15.98 3.93 -3.94
N LYS A 66 -16.80 4.82 -4.52
CA LYS A 66 -16.41 5.63 -5.68
C LYS A 66 -15.28 6.61 -5.35
N GLU A 67 -15.38 7.32 -4.23
CA GLU A 67 -14.37 8.29 -3.78
C GLU A 67 -13.03 7.61 -3.42
N TRP A 68 -13.10 6.49 -2.70
CA TRP A 68 -11.91 5.73 -2.29
C TRP A 68 -11.30 4.97 -3.46
N GLY A 69 -12.13 4.43 -4.37
CA GLY A 69 -11.66 3.83 -5.61
C GLY A 69 -10.93 4.83 -6.51
N ALA A 70 -11.43 6.06 -6.62
CA ALA A 70 -10.73 7.13 -7.33
C ALA A 70 -9.39 7.48 -6.67
N SER A 71 -9.36 7.55 -5.33
CA SER A 71 -8.13 7.81 -4.58
C SER A 71 -7.10 6.70 -4.76
N LEU A 72 -7.52 5.42 -4.77
CA LEU A 72 -6.65 4.28 -5.06
C LEU A 72 -6.12 4.35 -6.49
N ASN A 73 -6.98 4.62 -7.48
CA ASN A 73 -6.56 4.74 -8.87
C ASN A 73 -5.55 5.88 -9.07
N ASP A 74 -5.74 7.01 -8.38
CA ASP A 74 -4.78 8.11 -8.39
C ASP A 74 -3.37 7.69 -7.91
N THR A 75 -3.26 6.69 -7.03
CA THR A 75 -1.95 6.21 -6.52
C THR A 75 -1.12 5.50 -7.58
N VAL A 76 -1.75 4.97 -8.63
CA VAL A 76 -1.05 4.36 -9.77
C VAL A 76 -0.93 5.34 -10.94
N GLU A 77 -1.98 6.12 -11.20
CA GLU A 77 -2.03 7.00 -12.37
C GLU A 77 -1.10 8.20 -12.24
N ARG A 78 -1.10 8.90 -11.11
CA ARG A 78 -0.35 10.16 -10.98
C ARG A 78 1.17 9.95 -10.99
N PRO A 79 1.74 8.99 -10.23
CA PRO A 79 3.17 8.73 -10.29
C PRO A 79 3.62 8.18 -11.65
N TYR A 80 2.81 7.33 -12.30
CA TYR A 80 3.11 6.84 -13.64
C TYR A 80 3.14 7.98 -14.66
N LYS A 81 2.13 8.86 -14.65
CA LYS A 81 2.08 10.03 -15.51
C LYS A 81 3.29 10.94 -15.29
N PHE A 82 3.68 11.18 -14.03
CA PHE A 82 4.88 11.94 -13.69
C PHE A 82 6.12 11.38 -14.41
N VAL A 83 6.33 10.07 -14.36
CA VAL A 83 7.46 9.43 -15.06
C VAL A 83 7.35 9.59 -16.58
N ARG A 84 6.17 9.38 -17.15
CA ARG A 84 5.95 9.54 -18.60
C ARG A 84 6.24 10.96 -19.07
N ASP A 85 5.78 11.97 -18.33
CA ASP A 85 6.06 13.38 -18.62
C ASP A 85 7.58 13.67 -18.56
N GLN A 86 8.29 13.10 -17.59
CA GLN A 86 9.74 13.24 -17.50
C GLN A 86 10.50 12.54 -18.64
N ILE A 87 10.00 11.39 -19.11
CA ILE A 87 10.60 10.69 -20.27
C ILE A 87 10.46 11.55 -21.52
N VAL A 88 9.28 12.14 -21.75
CA VAL A 88 9.03 13.03 -22.90
C VAL A 88 9.94 14.26 -22.87
N THR A 89 10.22 14.79 -21.68
CA THR A 89 11.11 15.96 -21.52
C THR A 89 12.61 15.60 -21.44
N GLY A 90 12.96 14.31 -21.47
CA GLY A 90 14.34 13.83 -21.36
C GLY A 90 14.97 14.06 -19.98
N THR A 91 14.15 14.24 -18.94
CA THR A 91 14.60 14.50 -17.55
C THR A 91 14.39 13.31 -16.62
N ALA A 92 13.83 12.21 -17.11
CA ALA A 92 13.49 11.04 -16.30
C ALA A 92 14.71 10.43 -15.60
N GLU A 93 14.61 10.35 -14.28
CA GLU A 93 15.52 9.57 -13.45
C GLU A 93 15.36 8.07 -13.65
N VAL A 94 16.42 7.31 -13.36
CA VAL A 94 16.40 5.84 -13.46
C VAL A 94 15.53 5.26 -12.34
N SER A 95 14.47 4.55 -12.73
CA SER A 95 13.53 3.91 -11.81
C SER A 95 12.92 2.65 -12.42
N PHE A 96 12.16 1.91 -11.61
CA PHE A 96 11.41 0.75 -12.10
C PHE A 96 10.49 1.12 -13.28
N VAL A 97 9.67 2.16 -13.13
CA VAL A 97 8.74 2.56 -14.20
C VAL A 97 9.50 3.07 -15.41
N SER A 98 10.49 3.97 -15.24
CA SER A 98 11.19 4.54 -16.40
C SER A 98 11.90 3.46 -17.21
N LYS A 99 12.54 2.48 -16.57
CA LYS A 99 13.18 1.35 -17.26
C LYS A 99 12.21 0.47 -18.05
N LEU A 100 10.95 0.35 -17.62
CA LEU A 100 9.98 -0.51 -18.29
C LEU A 100 9.28 0.19 -19.46
N VAL A 101 9.13 1.51 -19.41
CA VAL A 101 8.34 2.27 -20.41
C VAL A 101 9.16 3.19 -21.31
N GLU A 102 10.45 3.41 -21.02
CA GLU A 102 11.34 4.22 -21.86
C GLU A 102 11.56 3.57 -23.23
N GLY A 103 11.39 4.34 -24.30
CA GLY A 103 11.52 3.87 -25.69
C GLY A 103 10.45 2.86 -26.13
N LYS A 104 9.39 2.67 -25.32
CA LYS A 104 8.30 1.73 -25.59
C LYS A 104 6.94 2.42 -25.52
N GLN A 105 6.01 1.89 -26.31
CA GLN A 105 4.58 2.13 -26.15
C GLN A 105 3.97 0.83 -25.62
N PRO A 106 3.88 0.66 -24.29
CA PRO A 106 3.24 -0.52 -23.73
C PRO A 106 1.79 -0.58 -24.19
N ASP A 107 1.28 -1.79 -24.39
CA ASP A 107 -0.16 -1.97 -24.55
C ASP A 107 -0.90 -1.76 -23.21
N ASP A 108 -2.24 -1.80 -23.25
CA ASP A 108 -3.07 -1.53 -22.07
C ASP A 108 -2.80 -2.53 -20.92
N GLU A 109 -2.46 -3.78 -21.23
CA GLU A 109 -2.19 -4.82 -20.23
C GLU A 109 -0.80 -4.63 -19.61
N GLU A 110 0.21 -4.33 -20.43
CA GLU A 110 1.56 -4.00 -19.98
C GLU A 110 1.56 -2.74 -19.12
N GLU A 111 0.85 -1.68 -19.55
CA GLU A 111 0.74 -0.44 -18.78
C GLU A 111 0.06 -0.69 -17.43
N PHE A 112 -1.04 -1.45 -17.42
CA PHE A 112 -1.71 -1.87 -16.19
C PHE A 112 -0.75 -2.63 -15.27
N ALA A 113 -0.03 -3.62 -15.80
CA ALA A 113 0.90 -4.43 -15.02
C ALA A 113 2.02 -3.58 -14.40
N VAL A 114 2.63 -2.66 -15.16
CA VAL A 114 3.69 -1.77 -14.68
C VAL A 114 3.19 -0.86 -13.56
N LYS A 115 2.02 -0.23 -13.76
CA LYS A 115 1.38 0.67 -12.79
C LYS A 115 1.16 -0.01 -11.44
N TRP A 116 0.52 -1.17 -11.43
CA TRP A 116 0.19 -1.90 -10.20
C TRP A 116 1.40 -2.59 -9.58
N ALA A 117 2.35 -3.07 -10.38
CA ALA A 117 3.61 -3.60 -9.88
C ALA A 117 4.42 -2.52 -9.15
N ALA A 118 4.50 -1.31 -9.69
CA ALA A 118 5.19 -0.20 -9.03
C ALA A 118 4.51 0.19 -7.70
N GLN A 119 3.17 0.20 -7.65
CA GLN A 119 2.44 0.50 -6.41
C GLN A 119 2.70 -0.54 -5.32
N SER A 120 2.86 -1.82 -5.69
CA SER A 120 3.17 -2.89 -4.72
C SER A 120 4.46 -2.64 -3.91
N PHE A 121 5.39 -1.79 -4.40
CA PHE A 121 6.61 -1.44 -3.67
C PHE A 121 6.30 -0.70 -2.36
N TYR A 122 5.14 -0.05 -2.25
CA TYR A 122 4.68 0.53 -0.99
C TYR A 122 4.51 -0.51 0.12
N ALA A 123 4.10 -1.74 -0.21
CA ALA A 123 4.04 -2.84 0.76
C ALA A 123 5.46 -3.22 1.25
N GLY A 124 6.46 -3.18 0.36
CA GLY A 124 7.87 -3.36 0.72
C GLY A 124 8.40 -2.31 1.70
N GLY A 125 7.80 -1.11 1.71
CA GLY A 125 8.15 -0.04 2.65
C GLY A 125 7.93 -0.39 4.11
N ALA A 126 6.84 -1.10 4.41
CA ALA A 126 6.52 -1.55 5.76
C ALA A 126 7.56 -2.57 6.24
N VAL A 127 7.94 -3.52 5.37
CA VAL A 127 8.97 -4.52 5.65
C VAL A 127 10.33 -3.86 5.90
N TYR A 128 10.73 -2.91 5.06
CA TYR A 128 11.95 -2.14 5.27
C TYR A 128 11.92 -1.38 6.60
N GLY A 129 10.80 -0.73 6.92
CA GLY A 129 10.60 -0.04 8.18
C GLY A 129 10.75 -0.97 9.38
N PHE A 130 10.12 -2.15 9.33
CA PHE A 130 10.23 -3.19 10.35
C PHE A 130 11.68 -3.61 10.58
N PHE A 131 12.40 -4.02 9.53
CA PHE A 131 13.80 -4.45 9.68
C PHE A 131 14.71 -3.30 10.14
N LYS A 132 14.48 -2.08 9.65
CA LYS A 132 15.20 -0.90 10.15
C LYS A 132 15.01 -0.73 11.65
N MET A 133 13.80 -0.89 12.17
CA MET A 133 13.54 -0.81 13.60
C MET A 133 14.18 -1.95 14.38
N MET A 134 14.14 -3.19 13.87
CA MET A 134 14.79 -4.33 14.52
C MET A 134 16.31 -4.16 14.63
N VAL A 135 16.94 -3.56 13.61
CA VAL A 135 18.39 -3.24 13.63
C VAL A 135 18.71 -2.11 14.60
N LEU A 136 17.87 -1.07 14.66
CA LEU A 136 18.09 0.08 15.54
C LEU A 136 17.79 -0.21 17.01
N TYR A 137 16.88 -1.15 17.29
CA TYR A 137 16.40 -1.50 18.63
C TYR A 137 16.43 -3.02 18.85
N PRO A 138 17.63 -3.62 18.93
CA PRO A 138 17.78 -5.07 19.06
C PRO A 138 17.13 -5.64 20.33
N GLU A 139 17.01 -4.84 21.40
CA GLU A 139 16.32 -5.21 22.63
C GLU A 139 14.81 -5.37 22.45
N VAL A 140 14.20 -4.60 21.54
CA VAL A 140 12.78 -4.75 21.16
C VAL A 140 12.61 -6.03 20.35
N GLN A 141 13.50 -6.26 19.38
CA GLN A 141 13.51 -7.50 18.61
C GLN A 141 13.62 -8.74 19.50
N ALA A 142 14.55 -8.74 20.47
CA ALA A 142 14.75 -9.84 21.39
C ALA A 142 13.52 -10.12 22.27
N LYS A 143 12.81 -9.08 22.72
CA LYS A 143 11.58 -9.22 23.50
C LYS A 143 10.44 -9.81 22.66
N ALA A 144 10.27 -9.33 21.43
CA ALA A 144 9.28 -9.87 20.49
C ALA A 144 9.56 -11.35 20.20
N GLN A 145 10.82 -11.69 19.93
CA GLN A 145 11.21 -13.09 19.69
C GLN A 145 10.97 -13.97 20.91
N ALA A 146 11.32 -13.52 22.12
CA ALA A 146 11.09 -14.27 23.35
C ALA A 146 9.59 -14.53 23.62
N GLU A 147 8.72 -13.58 23.27
CA GLU A 147 7.27 -13.80 23.35
C GLU A 147 6.80 -14.87 22.37
N ILE A 148 7.24 -14.80 21.11
CA ILE A 148 6.92 -15.79 20.07
C ILE A 148 7.40 -17.18 20.51
N ASP A 149 8.64 -17.30 20.97
CA ASP A 149 9.22 -18.57 21.41
C ASP A 149 8.45 -19.16 22.61
N ARG A 150 7.96 -18.32 23.52
CA ARG A 150 7.15 -18.74 24.67
C ARG A 150 5.77 -19.25 24.28
N VAL A 151 5.10 -18.60 23.32
CA VAL A 151 3.71 -18.90 22.95
C VAL A 151 3.62 -20.00 21.89
N VAL A 152 4.46 -19.91 20.85
CA VAL A 152 4.43 -20.81 19.69
C VAL A 152 5.30 -22.04 19.94
N GLY A 153 6.43 -21.87 20.63
CA GLY A 153 7.41 -22.92 20.85
C GLY A 153 8.23 -23.26 19.59
N PRO A 154 9.23 -24.16 19.71
CA PRO A 154 10.18 -24.43 18.64
C PRO A 154 9.68 -25.40 17.56
N ASN A 155 8.50 -25.99 17.73
CA ASN A 155 8.03 -27.14 16.93
C ASN A 155 7.13 -26.76 15.74
N ARG A 156 6.75 -25.48 15.63
CA ARG A 156 5.92 -24.98 14.54
C ARG A 156 6.16 -23.49 14.30
N LEU A 157 5.77 -23.02 13.12
CA LEU A 157 5.75 -21.58 12.84
C LEU A 157 4.50 -20.92 13.43
N PRO A 158 4.54 -19.59 13.68
CA PRO A 158 3.37 -18.82 14.11
C PRO A 158 2.24 -18.87 13.07
N THR A 159 1.00 -18.77 13.55
CA THR A 159 -0.23 -18.72 12.75
C THR A 159 -1.09 -17.53 13.19
N ILE A 160 -2.08 -17.14 12.37
CA ILE A 160 -3.00 -16.04 12.72
C ILE A 160 -3.74 -16.30 14.05
N ALA A 161 -3.99 -17.56 14.40
CA ALA A 161 -4.65 -17.93 15.65
C ALA A 161 -3.82 -17.60 16.91
N ASP A 162 -2.52 -17.35 16.77
CA ASP A 162 -1.63 -17.02 17.88
C ASP A 162 -1.66 -15.52 18.24
N ILE A 163 -2.22 -14.64 17.38
CA ILE A 163 -2.16 -13.17 17.53
C ILE A 163 -2.67 -12.70 18.88
N ASP A 164 -3.80 -13.22 19.36
CA ASP A 164 -4.40 -12.82 20.65
C ASP A 164 -3.52 -13.16 21.86
N GLN A 165 -2.56 -14.08 21.68
CA GLN A 165 -1.62 -14.52 22.72
C GLN A 165 -0.25 -13.82 22.62
N LEU A 166 -0.05 -12.94 21.64
CA LEU A 166 1.19 -12.21 21.37
C LEU A 166 1.02 -10.70 21.59
N PRO A 167 0.69 -10.24 22.82
CA PRO A 167 0.39 -8.84 23.08
C PRO A 167 1.59 -7.89 22.86
N TYR A 168 2.84 -8.36 22.99
CA TYR A 168 4.01 -7.53 22.71
C TYR A 168 4.24 -7.36 21.21
N VAL A 169 4.08 -8.43 20.42
CA VAL A 169 4.19 -8.35 18.95
C VAL A 169 3.06 -7.53 18.33
N ASN A 170 1.87 -7.54 18.93
CA ASN A 170 0.68 -6.83 18.45
C ASN A 170 0.55 -5.38 18.97
N ALA A 171 1.47 -4.90 19.81
CA ALA A 171 1.48 -3.55 20.37
C ALA A 171 2.08 -2.51 19.40
#